data_AF-A0A1F2R503-F1
#
_entry.id   AF-A0A1F2R503-F1
#
_cell.length_a   1.000
_cell.length_b   1.000
_cell.length_c   1.000
_cell.angle_alpha   90.00
_cell.angle_beta   90.00
_cell.angle_gamma   90.00
#
_symmetry.space_group_name_H-M   'P 1'
#
loop_
_entity.id
_entity.type
_entity.pdbx_description
1 polymer ?
#
loop_
_entity_poly.entity_id
_entity_poly.type
_entity_poly.pdbx_seq_one_letter_code
_entity_poly.pdbx_strand_id
1 'polypeptide(L)' 'MSTKGRKTVATEAIPPGPSHDAIAKRAYEIWLGRGGEPGREVENWLEAERELREASKGRPKAKGRRDRGSHVEA' A
#
# COMPACT_ATOMS: atom_id res chain seq x y z
N MET A 1 -7.97 27.77 8.69
CA MET A 1 -8.82 26.60 8.38
C MET A 1 -8.19 25.88 7.20
N SER A 2 -7.90 24.59 7.35
CA SER A 2 -6.87 23.85 6.62
C SER A 2 -7.28 23.50 5.18
N THR A 3 -6.58 24.04 4.18
CA THR A 3 -6.65 23.54 2.81
C THR A 3 -5.61 22.45 2.63
N LYS A 4 -6.02 21.18 2.78
CA LYS A 4 -5.17 20.02 2.51
C LYS A 4 -4.97 19.88 0.99
N GLY A 5 -3.96 20.59 0.47
CA GLY A 5 -3.53 20.55 -0.93
C GLY A 5 -2.91 19.20 -1.30
N ARG A 6 -3.76 18.35 -1.89
CA ARG A 6 -3.49 17.41 -2.99
C ARG A 6 -2.01 16.99 -3.21
N LYS A 7 -1.60 15.82 -2.71
CA LYS A 7 -0.47 15.08 -3.28
C LYS A 7 -0.93 14.37 -4.55
N THR A 8 -0.78 15.00 -5.71
CA THR A 8 -0.80 14.32 -7.01
C THR A 8 0.28 14.90 -7.90
N VAL A 9 1.45 14.26 -7.93
CA VAL A 9 2.29 14.28 -9.14
C VAL A 9 2.17 12.91 -9.77
N ALA A 10 1.20 12.82 -10.68
CA ALA A 10 1.13 11.74 -11.65
C ALA A 10 2.13 12.09 -12.77
N THR A 11 3.28 11.43 -12.79
CA THR A 11 4.15 11.40 -13.96
C THR A 11 4.26 9.95 -14.41
N GLU A 12 3.72 9.72 -15.59
CA GLU A 12 3.78 8.57 -16.52
C GLU A 12 3.64 7.11 -16.05
N ALA A 13 2.76 6.42 -16.79
CA ALA A 13 2.22 5.11 -16.53
C ALA A 13 3.16 3.97 -16.95
N ILE A 14 3.92 3.47 -15.99
CA ILE A 14 4.32 2.05 -15.89
C ILE A 14 3.29 1.44 -14.92
N PRO A 15 2.75 0.20 -15.12
CA PRO A 15 1.80 -0.38 -14.17
C PRO A 15 2.36 -0.19 -12.76
N PRO A 16 1.66 0.53 -11.86
CA PRO A 16 2.31 1.12 -10.72
C PRO A 16 2.81 -0.02 -9.85
N GLY A 17 4.12 -0.26 -9.94
CA GLY A 17 4.83 -1.02 -8.93
C GLY A 17 4.55 -0.40 -7.57
N PRO A 18 4.81 -1.14 -6.49
CA PRO A 18 4.60 -0.60 -5.16
C PRO A 18 5.31 0.74 -5.01
N SER A 19 4.58 1.76 -4.57
CA SER A 19 5.15 3.09 -4.37
C SER A 19 6.22 3.05 -3.28
N HIS A 20 7.28 3.85 -3.40
CA HIS A 20 8.34 3.91 -2.37
C HIS A 20 7.81 4.14 -0.95
N ASP A 21 6.78 4.97 -0.78
CA ASP A 21 6.14 5.20 0.53
C ASP A 21 5.51 3.93 1.12
N ALA A 22 4.92 3.08 0.26
CA ALA A 22 4.36 1.79 0.67
C ALA A 22 5.47 0.81 1.03
N ILE A 23 6.55 0.76 0.24
CA ILE A 23 7.72 -0.09 0.51
C ILE A 23 8.36 0.34 1.84
N ALA A 24 8.57 1.64 2.06
CA ALA A 24 9.17 2.17 3.28
C ALA A 24 8.34 1.83 4.53
N LYS A 25 7.01 1.98 4.46
CA LYS A 25 6.10 1.55 5.55
C LYS A 25 6.23 0.06 5.84
N ARG A 26 6.21 -0.77 4.80
CA ARG A 26 6.29 -2.22 4.96
C ARG A 26 7.65 -2.66 5.49
N ALA A 27 8.74 -2.04 5.02
CA ALA A 27 10.09 -2.28 5.51
C ALA A 27 10.24 -1.90 7.00
N TYR A 28 9.61 -0.79 7.42
CA TYR A 28 9.58 -0.39 8.83
C TYR A 28 8.81 -1.39 9.71
N GLU A 29 7.67 -1.91 9.23
CA GLU A 29 6.93 -2.98 9.93
C GLU A 29 7.78 -4.25 10.09
N ILE A 30 8.52 -4.64 9.03
CA ILE A 30 9.44 -5.79 9.09
C ILE A 30 10.58 -5.52 10.09
N TRP A 31 11.17 -4.34 10.05
CA TRP A 31 12.22 -3.92 10.98
C TRP A 31 11.74 -3.95 12.44
N LEU A 32 10.54 -3.44 12.72
CA LEU A 32 9.91 -3.54 14.04
C LEU A 32 9.67 -4.98 14.48
N GLY A 33 9.18 -5.84 13.57
CA GLY A 33 8.95 -7.26 13.87
C GLY A 33 10.23 -8.04 14.19
N ARG A 34 11.38 -7.58 13.69
CA ARG A 34 12.71 -8.15 13.97
C ARG A 34 13.36 -7.58 15.24
N GLY A 35 12.68 -6.70 15.98
CA GLY A 35 13.22 -6.07 17.18
C GLY A 35 14.05 -4.80 16.91
N GLY A 36 13.93 -4.23 15.71
CA GLY A 36 14.59 -2.98 15.37
C GLY A 36 16.10 -3.12 15.11
N GLU A 37 16.54 -4.28 14.60
CA GLU A 37 17.95 -4.53 14.31
C GLU A 37 18.47 -3.56 13.23
N PRO A 38 19.47 -2.72 13.54
CA PRO A 38 20.13 -1.86 12.55
C PRO A 38 21.06 -2.69 11.65
N GLY A 39 21.24 -2.27 10.40
CA GLY A 39 22.11 -2.95 9.42
C GLY A 39 21.37 -3.88 8.45
N ARG A 40 20.06 -4.09 8.63
CA ARG A 40 19.20 -4.89 7.74
C ARG A 40 18.18 -4.06 6.97
N GLU A 41 18.33 -2.74 6.95
CA GLU A 41 17.37 -1.83 6.34
C GLU A 41 17.18 -2.13 4.84
N VAL A 42 18.28 -2.45 4.15
CA VAL A 42 18.27 -2.84 2.73
C VAL A 42 17.55 -4.17 2.53
N GLU A 43 17.81 -5.17 3.38
CA GLU A 43 17.12 -6.46 3.33
C GLU A 43 15.62 -6.30 3.57
N ASN A 44 15.23 -5.53 4.59
CA ASN A 44 13.84 -5.23 4.93
C ASN A 44 13.15 -4.48 3.79
N TRP A 45 13.86 -3.60 3.09
CA TRP A 45 13.35 -2.89 1.91
C TRP A 45 13.07 -3.85 0.74
N LEU A 46 14.03 -4.72 0.42
CA LEU A 46 13.88 -5.70 -0.67
C LEU A 46 12.76 -6.71 -0.37
N GLU A 47 12.64 -7.15 0.87
CA GLU A 47 11.54 -7.99 1.35
C GLU A 47 10.18 -7.28 1.17
N ALA A 48 10.08 -6.04 1.62
CA ALA A 48 8.88 -5.22 1.50
C ALA A 48 8.45 -4.99 0.05
N GLU A 49 9.40 -4.69 -0.84
CA GLU A 49 9.12 -4.52 -2.27
C GLU A 49 8.55 -5.82 -2.86
N ARG A 50 9.15 -6.96 -2.53
CA ARG A 50 8.71 -8.27 -3.01
C ARG A 50 7.30 -8.57 -2.55
N GLU A 51 7.02 -8.43 -1.25
CA GLU A 51 5.69 -8.66 -0.68
C GLU A 51 4.62 -7.77 -1.32
N LEU A 52 4.89 -6.48 -1.49
CA LEU A 52 3.92 -5.56 -2.09
C LEU A 52 3.70 -5.85 -3.58
N ARG A 53 4.74 -6.27 -4.28
CA ARG A 53 4.64 -6.67 -5.69
C ARG A 53 3.81 -7.95 -5.85
N GLU A 54 3.93 -8.91 -4.94
CA GLU A 54 3.10 -10.12 -4.92
C GLU A 54 1.64 -9.80 -4.53
N ALA A 55 1.44 -8.98 -3.50
CA ALA A 55 0.12 -8.54 -3.07
C ALA A 55 -0.62 -7.75 -4.15
N SER A 56 0.08 -6.99 -4.99
CA SER A 56 -0.51 -6.30 -6.13
C SER A 56 -0.90 -7.23 -7.28
N LYS A 57 -0.21 -8.38 -7.44
CA LYS A 57 -0.52 -9.36 -8.50
C LYS A 57 -1.71 -10.24 -8.14
N GLY A 58 -1.91 -10.56 -6.85
CA GLY A 58 -2.95 -11.48 -6.39
C GLY A 58 -4.31 -10.86 -6.07
N ARG A 59 -4.44 -9.52 -6.08
CA ARG A 59 -5.70 -8.85 -5.72
C ARG A 59 -6.47 -8.40 -6.96
N PRO A 60 -7.57 -9.07 -7.36
CA PRO A 60 -8.55 -8.42 -8.21
C PRO A 60 -9.03 -7.18 -7.45
N LYS A 61 -8.93 -6.00 -8.08
CA LYS A 61 -9.47 -4.74 -7.56
C LYS A 61 -10.93 -5.00 -7.20
N ALA A 62 -11.23 -5.15 -5.91
CA ALA A 62 -12.59 -5.25 -5.40
C ALA A 62 -13.29 -3.89 -5.54
N LYS A 63 -13.57 -3.50 -6.79
CA LYS A 63 -14.51 -2.45 -7.14
C LYS A 63 -15.88 -3.08 -7.09
N GLY A 64 -16.50 -3.08 -5.92
CA GLY A 64 -17.82 -3.69 -5.79
C GLY A 64 -18.39 -3.86 -4.40
N ARG A 65 -18.02 -3.06 -3.39
CA ARG A 65 -18.94 -2.85 -2.26
C ARG A 65 -20.05 -1.89 -2.72
N ARG A 66 -20.95 -2.40 -3.55
CA ARG A 66 -22.30 -1.86 -3.67
C ARG A 66 -23.05 -2.34 -2.42
N ASP A 67 -22.96 -1.53 -1.39
CA ASP A 67 -23.96 -1.51 -0.32
C ASP A 67 -25.26 -1.04 -0.97
N ARG A 68 -26.03 -1.99 -1.53
CA ARG A 68 -27.43 -1.73 -1.89
C ARG A 68 -28.21 -1.87 -0.60
N GLY A 69 -28.55 -0.70 -0.04
CA GLY A 69 -29.45 -0.58 1.08
C GLY A 69 -30.65 -1.50 0.95
N SER A 70 -30.87 -2.26 2.01
CA SER A 70 -32.07 -3.05 2.25
C SER A 70 -33.26 -2.10 2.28
N HIS A 71 -33.97 -1.97 1.15
CA HIS A 71 -35.28 -1.35 1.13
C HIS A 71 -36.27 -2.38 1.68
N VAL A 72 -36.69 -2.18 2.92
CA VAL A 72 -37.83 -2.86 3.55
C VAL A 72 -39.09 -2.15 3.05
N GLU A 73 -39.93 -2.86 2.30
CA GLU A 73 -41.29 -2.40 2.00
C GLU A 73 -42.28 -2.94 3.05
N ALA A 74 -43.30 -2.12 3.27
CA ALA A 74 -44.35 -2.22 4.28
C ALA A 74 -45.46 -3.20 3.92
#